data_AF-A0A955EC88-F1
#
_entry.id   AF-A0A955EC88-F1
#
_cell.length_a   1.000
_cell.length_b   1.000
_cell.length_c   1.000
_cell.angle_alpha   90.00
_cell.angle_beta   90.00
_cell.angle_gamma   90.00
#
_symmetry.space_group_name_H-M   'P 1'
#
loop_
_entity.id
_entity.type
_entity.pdbx_description
1 polymer ?
#
loop_
_entity_poly.entity_id
_entity_poly.type
_entity_poly.pdbx_seq_one_letter_code
_entity_poly.pdbx_strand_id
1 'polypeptide(L)' 'MSMQKIATKVFIIASVVFGVLGITVVITEPKDESLLSKLLFATVFVILSSFALSVAGKYLAD' A
#
# COMPACT_ATOMS: atom_id res chain seq x y z
N MET A 1 14.66 11.20 11.87
CA MET A 1 13.76 10.03 11.65
C MET A 1 14.37 9.25 10.49
N SER A 2 14.75 7.97 10.66
CA SER A 2 15.34 7.21 9.54
C SER A 2 14.34 7.06 8.40
N MET A 3 14.78 7.19 7.15
CA MET A 3 13.97 7.00 5.93
C MET A 3 13.24 5.66 5.95
N GLN A 4 13.87 4.63 6.52
CA GLN A 4 13.27 3.32 6.75
C GLN A 4 12.04 3.39 7.67
N LYS A 5 12.12 4.10 8.80
CA LYS A 5 10.99 4.24 9.73
C LYS A 5 9.80 4.93 9.07
N ILE A 6 10.05 5.86 8.14
CA ILE A 6 8.99 6.52 7.36
C ILE A 6 8.37 5.53 6.38
N ALA A 7 9.19 4.80 5.62
CA ALA A 7 8.72 3.78 4.68
C ALA A 7 7.87 2.69 5.37
N THR A 8 8.29 2.22 6.54
CA THR A 8 7.51 1.25 7.34
C THR A 8 6.16 1.84 7.80
N LYS A 9 6.13 3.10 8.23
CA LYS A 9 4.85 3.76 8.60
C LYS A 9 3.90 3.89 7.41
N VAL A 10 4.41 4.30 6.25
CA VAL A 10 3.62 4.41 5.02
C VAL A 10 3.10 3.04 4.59
N PHE A 11 3.92 2.00 4.66
CA PHE A 11 3.51 0.61 4.38
C PHE A 11 2.35 0.17 5.28
N ILE A 12 2.42 0.43 6.59
CA ILE A 12 1.35 0.06 7.53
C ILE A 12 0.05 0.77 7.19
N ILE A 13 0.08 2.09 6.99
CA ILE A 13 -1.12 2.87 6.65
C ILE A 13 -1.71 2.39 5.33
N ALA A 14 -0.89 2.18 4.30
CA ALA A 14 -1.34 1.69 3.00
C ALA A 14 -1.94 0.29 3.08
N SER A 15 -1.40 -0.59 3.93
CA SER A 15 -1.92 -1.95 4.15
C SER A 15 -3.30 -1.94 4.81
N VAL A 16 -3.51 -1.06 5.79
CA VAL A 16 -4.83 -0.86 6.42
C VAL A 16 -5.84 -0.31 5.41
N VAL A 17 -5.46 0.69 4.61
CA VAL A 17 -6.33 1.26 3.56
C VAL A 17 -6.67 0.21 2.50
N PHE A 18 -5.70 -0.59 2.05
CA PHE A 18 -5.94 -1.69 1.11
C PHE A 18 -6.93 -2.71 1.67
N GLY A 19 -6.84 -3.06 2.96
CA GLY A 19 -7.79 -3.95 3.62
C GLY A 19 -9.22 -3.38 3.60
N VAL A 20 -9.39 -2.11 3.97
CA VAL A 20 -10.70 -1.43 3.94
C VAL A 20 -11.27 -1.35 2.52
N LEU A 21 -10.44 -0.95 1.54
CA LEU A 21 -10.85 -0.91 0.14
C LEU A 21 -11.20 -2.30 -0.40
N GLY A 22 -10.40 -3.32 -0.06
CA GLY A 22 -10.63 -4.70 -0.50
C GLY A 22 -11.95 -5.24 0.03
N ILE A 23 -12.24 -5.03 1.31
CA ILE A 23 -13.55 -5.37 1.90
C ILE A 23 -14.68 -4.62 1.17
N THR A 24 -14.47 -3.34 0.86
CA THR A 24 -15.47 -2.54 0.14
C THR A 24 -15.73 -3.10 -1.26
N VAL A 25 -14.69 -3.49 -2.01
CA VAL A 25 -14.84 -4.14 -3.33
C VAL A 25 -15.62 -5.45 -3.22
N VAL A 26 -15.30 -6.28 -2.22
CA VAL A 26 -15.98 -7.57 -2.01
C VAL A 26 -17.46 -7.38 -1.68
N ILE A 27 -17.81 -6.39 -0.86
CA ILE A 27 -19.20 -6.13 -0.48
C ILE A 27 -20.00 -5.49 -1.62
N THR A 28 -19.38 -4.57 -2.36
CA THR A 28 -20.09 -3.76 -3.37
C THR A 28 -20.16 -4.42 -4.74
N GLU A 29 -19.35 -5.45 -4.98
CA GLU A 29 -19.22 -6.16 -6.27
C GLU A 29 -19.32 -5.20 -7.47
N PRO A 30 -18.46 -4.16 -7.51
CA PRO A 30 -18.63 -3.09 -8.47
C PRO A 30 -18.39 -3.64 -9.88
N LYS A 31 -19.30 -3.31 -10.81
CA LYS A 31 -19.16 -3.67 -12.24
C LYS A 31 -17.86 -3.11 -12.82
N ASP A 32 -17.35 -3.79 -13.85
CA ASP A 32 -16.02 -3.58 -14.45
C ASP A 32 -15.63 -2.10 -14.65
N GLU A 33 -14.33 -1.82 -14.56
CA GLU A 33 -13.71 -0.48 -14.68
C GLU A 33 -13.96 0.51 -13.52
N SER A 34 -14.59 0.06 -12.42
CA SER A 34 -14.88 0.96 -11.30
C SER A 34 -13.61 1.62 -10.73
N LEU A 35 -13.74 2.90 -10.37
CA LEU A 35 -12.70 3.65 -9.68
C LEU A 35 -12.21 2.93 -8.41
N LEU A 36 -13.07 2.15 -7.76
CA LEU A 36 -12.74 1.40 -6.56
C LEU A 36 -11.72 0.30 -6.82
N SER A 37 -11.88 -0.44 -7.92
CA SER A 37 -10.95 -1.50 -8.35
C SER A 37 -9.60 -0.90 -8.76
N LYS A 38 -9.62 0.26 -9.44
CA LYS A 38 -8.40 1.00 -9.81
C LYS A 38 -7.67 1.56 -8.58
N LEU A 39 -8.40 2.10 -7.59
CA LEU A 39 -7.82 2.55 -6.32
C LEU A 39 -7.20 1.39 -5.54
N LEU A 40 -7.88 0.25 -5.47
CA LEU A 40 -7.37 -0.95 -4.82
C LEU A 40 -6.02 -1.36 -5.44
N PHE A 41 -5.93 -1.40 -6.77
CA PHE A 41 -4.70 -1.74 -7.46
C PHE A 41 -3.59 -0.68 -7.26
N ALA A 42 -3.94 0.61 -7.26
CA ALA A 42 -3.01 1.69 -6.95
C ALA A 42 -2.39 1.54 -5.54
N THR A 43 -3.20 1.15 -4.54
CA THR A 43 -2.68 0.92 -3.19
C THR A 43 -1.69 -0.24 -3.11
N VAL A 44 -1.79 -1.26 -3.98
CA VAL A 44 -0.79 -2.34 -4.08
C VAL A 44 0.58 -1.78 -4.47
N PHE A 45 0.65 -0.87 -5.45
CA PHE A 45 1.92 -0.25 -5.84
C PHE A 45 2.55 0.55 -4.70
N VAL A 46 1.75 1.25 -3.90
CA VAL A 46 2.24 1.99 -2.72
C VAL A 46 2.79 1.05 -1.66
N ILE A 47 2.10 -0.07 -1.40
CA ILE A 47 2.56 -1.10 -0.45
C ILE A 47 3.88 -1.70 -0.91
N LEU A 48 3.97 -2.14 -2.16
CA LEU A 48 5.16 -2.80 -2.71
C LEU A 48 6.38 -1.86 -2.74
N SER A 49 6.20 -0.63 -3.22
CA SER A 49 7.29 0.37 -3.23
C SER A 49 7.74 0.78 -1.83
N SER A 50 6.80 0.94 -0.88
CA SER A 50 7.14 1.25 0.52
C SER A 50 7.87 0.09 1.19
N PHE A 51 7.48 -1.15 0.89
CA PHE A 51 8.17 -2.34 1.38
C PHE A 51 9.60 -2.41 0.82
N ALA A 52 9.76 -2.26 -0.49
CA ALA A 52 11.08 -2.23 -1.14
C ALA A 52 11.99 -1.14 -0.54
N LEU A 53 11.46 0.08 -0.34
CA LEU A 53 12.20 1.18 0.28
C LEU A 53 12.56 0.89 1.75
N SER A 54 11.65 0.25 2.51
CA SER A 54 11.92 -0.17 3.88
C SER A 54 12.99 -1.26 3.96
N VAL A 55 13.15 -2.10 2.94
CA VAL A 55 14.21 -3.11 2.86
C VAL A 55 15.52 -2.46 2.40
N ALA A 56 15.51 -1.68 1.32
CA ALA A 56 16.68 -0.98 0.80
C ALA A 56 17.30 -0.02 1.83
N GLY A 57 16.47 0.67 2.61
CA GLY A 57 16.92 1.55 3.69
C GLY A 57 17.71 0.84 4.80
N LYS A 58 17.62 -0.50 4.92
CA LYS A 58 18.49 -1.29 5.82
C LYS A 58 19.91 -1.47 5.27
N TYR A 59 20.08 -1.41 3.95
CA TYR A 59 21.36 -1.60 3.25
C TYR A 59 22.01 -0.27 2.84
N LEU A 60 21.23 0.82 2.77
CA LEU A 60 21.71 2.18 2.51
C LEU A 60 22.09 2.93 3.80
N ALA A 61 21.87 2.30 4.96
CA ALA A 61 22.32 2.80 6.26
C ALA A 61 23.75 2.28 6.54
N ASP A 62 24.67 2.64 5.65
CA ASP A 62 26.08 2.86 6.01
C ASP A 62 26.23 4.33 6.44
#